data_AF-A0A1T4YMI3-F1
#
_entry.id   AF-A0A1T4YMI3-F1
#
_cell.length_a   1.000
_cell.length_b   1.000
_cell.length_c   1.000
_cell.angle_alpha   90.00
_cell.angle_beta   90.00
_cell.angle_gamma   90.00
#
_symmetry.space_group_name_H-M   'P 1'
#
loop_
_entity.id
_entity.type
_entity.pdbx_description
1 polymer ?
#
loop_
_entity_poly.entity_id
_entity_poly.type
_entity_poly.pdbx_seq_one_letter_code
_entity_poly.pdbx_strand_id
1 'polypeptide(L)'
;AAMIDHARLVHPECVFPGCTVPSEQADMDHTEDHAYGGDTIPENLAPLSQAHHKVKHHTRWQFVQNGDDTLNATSPAGHVYTIPPEGRMRPAPQALINATTTATARNATTEEEDLADCPF
;
A
#
# COMPACT_ATOMS: atom_id res chain seq x y z
N ALA A 1 -2.65 -2.69 8.74
CA ALA A 1 -1.95 -1.42 9.02
C ALA A 1 -0.90 -1.19 7.94
N ALA A 2 0.22 -1.92 7.94
CA ALA A 2 1.32 -1.72 6.99
C ALA A 2 0.92 -1.65 5.50
N MET A 3 0.00 -2.51 5.03
CA MET A 3 -0.43 -2.51 3.62
C MET A 3 -1.26 -1.26 3.25
N ILE A 4 -2.10 -0.79 4.17
CA ILE A 4 -2.90 0.44 4.00
C ILE A 4 -1.97 1.65 4.03
N ASP A 5 -0.99 1.65 4.93
CA ASP A 5 0.00 2.72 5.03
C ASP A 5 0.86 2.79 3.77
N HIS A 6 1.24 1.65 3.18
CA HIS A 6 1.91 1.59 1.87
C HIS A 6 1.08 2.26 0.78
N ALA A 7 -0.17 1.83 0.60
CA ALA A 7 -1.04 2.37 -0.45
C ALA A 7 -1.25 3.89 -0.33
N ARG A 8 -1.40 4.41 0.90
CA ARG A 8 -1.51 5.86 1.16
C ARG A 8 -0.21 6.61 0.91
N LEU A 9 0.92 6.00 1.27
CA LEU A 9 2.22 6.63 1.08
C LEU A 9 2.63 6.67 -0.38
N VAL A 10 2.23 5.67 -1.18
CA VAL A 10 2.47 5.57 -2.62
C VAL A 10 1.53 6.49 -3.41
N HIS A 11 0.24 6.49 -3.06
CA HIS A 11 -0.79 7.32 -3.66
C HIS A 11 -1.40 8.22 -2.59
N PRO A 12 -0.91 9.47 -2.43
CA PRO A 12 -1.37 10.37 -1.38
C PRO A 12 -2.80 10.88 -1.60
N GLU A 13 -3.31 10.76 -2.84
CA GLU A 13 -4.66 11.14 -3.24
C GLU A 13 -5.38 9.95 -3.89
N CYS A 14 -6.70 10.08 -4.03
CA CYS A 14 -7.54 9.13 -4.75
C CYS A 14 -7.02 8.89 -6.17
N VAL A 15 -6.80 7.62 -6.54
CA VAL A 15 -6.20 7.24 -7.85
C VAL A 15 -7.10 7.47 -9.07
N PHE A 16 -8.36 7.87 -8.85
CA PHE A 16 -9.25 8.23 -9.96
C PHE A 16 -8.72 9.47 -10.69
N PRO A 17 -8.64 9.46 -12.04
CA PRO A 17 -8.02 10.55 -12.80
C PRO A 17 -8.55 11.95 -12.45
N GLY A 18 -7.67 12.83 -11.98
CA GLY A 18 -7.98 14.22 -11.63
C GLY A 18 -8.67 14.43 -10.27
N CYS A 19 -8.80 13.40 -9.45
CA CYS A 19 -9.32 13.53 -8.09
C CYS A 19 -8.23 13.98 -7.12
N THR A 20 -8.54 14.94 -6.25
CA THR A 20 -7.61 15.48 -5.24
C THR A 20 -8.04 15.14 -3.81
N VAL A 21 -8.90 14.12 -3.64
CA VAL A 21 -9.34 13.69 -2.30
C VAL A 21 -8.15 12.99 -1.63
N PRO A 22 -7.75 13.41 -0.41
CA PRO A 22 -6.63 12.77 0.29
C PRO A 22 -6.90 11.29 0.58
N SER A 23 -5.86 10.46 0.47
CA SER A 23 -5.92 9.01 0.68
C SER A 23 -6.31 8.62 2.12
N GLU A 24 -6.14 9.53 3.09
CA GLU A 24 -6.59 9.36 4.47
C GLU A 24 -8.12 9.41 4.61
N GLN A 25 -8.79 10.08 3.67
CA GLN A 25 -10.26 10.18 3.59
C GLN A 25 -10.86 9.21 2.56
N ALA A 26 -10.00 8.51 1.81
CA ALA A 26 -10.40 7.53 0.82
C ALA A 26 -10.59 6.14 1.45
N ASP A 27 -11.45 5.35 0.84
CA ASP A 27 -11.55 3.92 1.11
C ASP A 27 -10.35 3.21 0.46
N MET A 28 -9.89 2.11 1.08
CA MET A 28 -8.91 1.22 0.45
C MET A 28 -9.68 0.20 -0.37
N ASP A 29 -9.66 0.38 -1.68
CA ASP A 29 -10.38 -0.44 -2.64
C ASP A 29 -9.45 -1.49 -3.25
N HIS A 30 -9.98 -2.69 -3.48
CA HIS A 30 -9.26 -3.74 -4.18
C HIS A 30 -9.33 -3.50 -5.70
N THR A 31 -8.19 -3.35 -6.38
CA THR A 31 -8.19 -3.15 -7.84
C THR A 31 -8.77 -4.35 -8.60
N GLU A 32 -8.47 -5.56 -8.14
CA GLU A 32 -9.19 -6.80 -8.43
C GLU A 32 -10.14 -7.08 -7.25
N ASP A 33 -11.46 -7.02 -7.49
CA ASP A 33 -12.43 -7.13 -6.40
C ASP A 33 -12.24 -8.43 -5.60
N HIS A 34 -12.22 -8.32 -4.28
CA HIS A 34 -12.11 -9.47 -3.37
C HIS A 34 -13.19 -10.53 -3.63
N ALA A 35 -14.39 -10.14 -4.09
CA ALA A 35 -15.47 -11.05 -4.45
C ALA A 35 -15.13 -12.00 -5.62
N TYR A 36 -14.15 -11.64 -6.46
CA TYR A 36 -13.65 -12.46 -7.57
C TYR A 36 -12.33 -13.17 -7.25
N GLY A 37 -11.87 -13.11 -5.99
CA GLY A 37 -10.63 -13.77 -5.55
C GLY A 37 -9.44 -12.84 -5.40
N GLY A 38 -9.63 -11.52 -5.50
CA GLY A 38 -8.55 -10.56 -5.27
C GLY A 38 -8.02 -10.61 -3.83
N ASP A 39 -6.71 -10.80 -3.69
CA ASP A 39 -6.07 -10.86 -2.38
C ASP A 39 -5.98 -9.49 -1.71
N THR A 40 -5.95 -9.48 -0.37
CA THR A 40 -5.69 -8.25 0.40
C THR A 40 -4.17 -8.09 0.57
N ILE A 41 -3.53 -7.62 -0.49
CA ILE A 41 -2.07 -7.36 -0.56
C ILE A 41 -1.83 -5.90 -1.00
N PRO A 42 -0.65 -5.31 -0.71
CA PRO A 42 -0.32 -3.95 -1.13
C PRO A 42 -0.55 -3.71 -2.62
N GLU A 43 -0.18 -4.67 -3.46
CA GLU A 43 -0.25 -4.63 -4.92
C GLU A 43 -1.68 -4.76 -5.48
N ASN A 44 -2.68 -4.97 -4.60
CA ASN A 44 -4.08 -5.00 -4.97
C ASN A 44 -4.91 -3.93 -4.24
N LEU A 45 -4.32 -3.09 -3.40
CA LEU A 45 -5.05 -2.01 -2.70
C LEU A 45 -4.72 -0.65 -3.29
N ALA A 46 -5.75 0.17 -3.53
CA ALA A 46 -5.59 1.55 -3.97
C ALA A 46 -6.58 2.49 -3.26
N PRO A 47 -6.19 3.74 -2.94
CA PRO A 47 -7.11 4.71 -2.37
C PRO A 47 -8.13 5.16 -3.42
N LEU A 48 -9.41 4.95 -3.13
CA LEU A 48 -10.53 5.50 -3.90
C LEU A 48 -11.48 6.25 -2.97
N SER A 49 -11.81 7.50 -3.33
CA SER A 49 -12.84 8.23 -2.60
C SER A 49 -14.16 7.48 -2.67
N GLN A 50 -15.02 7.62 -1.65
CA GLN A 50 -16.30 6.90 -1.61
C GLN A 50 -17.14 7.11 -2.89
N ALA A 51 -17.09 8.30 -3.50
CA ALA A 51 -17.76 8.59 -4.76
C ALA A 51 -17.17 7.76 -5.93
N HIS A 52 -15.85 7.71 -6.06
CA HIS A 52 -15.20 7.00 -7.15
C HIS A 52 -15.16 5.48 -6.96
N HIS A 53 -15.13 5.02 -5.71
CA HIS A 53 -15.34 3.62 -5.36
C HIS A 53 -16.70 3.11 -5.88
N LYS A 54 -17.76 3.89 -5.69
CA LYS A 54 -19.08 3.60 -6.29
C LYS A 54 -19.04 3.62 -7.81
N VAL A 55 -18.33 4.58 -8.42
CA VAL A 55 -18.19 4.65 -9.89
C VAL A 55 -17.51 3.39 -10.42
N LYS A 56 -16.41 2.92 -9.81
CA LYS A 56 -15.74 1.68 -10.18
C LYS A 56 -16.72 0.50 -10.16
N HIS A 57 -17.42 0.29 -9.05
CA HIS A 57 -18.32 -0.84 -8.90
C HIS A 57 -19.56 -0.82 -9.81
N HIS A 58 -20.09 0.37 -10.13
CA HIS A 58 -21.34 0.48 -10.88
C HIS A 58 -21.15 0.78 -12.37
N THR A 59 -19.91 0.85 -12.86
CA THR A 59 -19.61 1.13 -14.25
C THR A 59 -18.54 0.17 -14.79
N ARG A 60 -18.00 0.45 -15.97
CA ARG A 60 -16.93 -0.36 -16.61
C ARG A 60 -15.54 0.24 -16.43
N TRP A 61 -15.36 1.13 -15.45
CA TRP A 61 -14.01 1.58 -15.10
C TRP A 61 -13.18 0.38 -14.63
N GLN A 62 -11.96 0.27 -15.14
CA GLN A 62 -11.03 -0.80 -14.79
C GLN A 62 -9.76 -0.20 -14.21
N PHE A 63 -9.22 -0.81 -13.17
CA PHE A 63 -7.99 -0.39 -12.50
C PHE A 63 -7.03 -1.58 -12.48
N VAL A 64 -5.79 -1.37 -12.91
CA VAL A 64 -4.75 -2.41 -12.96
C VAL A 64 -3.48 -1.86 -12.35
N GLN A 65 -2.94 -2.53 -11.32
CA GLN A 65 -1.61 -2.23 -10.78
C GLN A 65 -0.54 -2.95 -11.60
N ASN A 66 0.56 -2.26 -11.91
CA ASN A 66 1.63 -2.80 -12.76
C ASN A 66 2.79 -3.43 -11.96
N GLY A 67 2.68 -3.49 -10.63
CA GLY A 67 3.68 -4.08 -9.73
C GLY A 67 4.88 -3.17 -9.40
N ASP A 68 4.98 -2.00 -10.02
CA ASP A 68 5.97 -0.95 -9.74
C ASP A 68 5.31 0.27 -9.06
N ASP A 69 4.20 0.03 -8.35
CA ASP A 69 3.32 1.06 -7.77
C ASP A 69 2.69 2.02 -8.80
N THR A 70 2.85 1.79 -10.11
CA THR A 70 2.09 2.50 -11.15
C THR A 70 0.73 1.85 -11.34
N LEU A 71 -0.32 2.66 -11.44
CA LEU A 71 -1.68 2.21 -11.69
C LEU A 71 -2.16 2.68 -13.07
N ASN A 72 -2.82 1.79 -13.82
CA ASN A 72 -3.52 2.14 -15.05
C ASN A 72 -5.03 2.11 -14.82
N ALA A 73 -5.70 3.24 -15.02
CA ALA A 73 -7.14 3.36 -14.99
C ALA A 73 -7.69 3.46 -16.42
N THR A 74 -8.62 2.58 -16.79
CA THR A 74 -9.27 2.59 -18.11
C THR A 74 -10.71 3.02 -17.97
N SER A 75 -11.08 4.09 -18.67
CA SER A 75 -12.45 4.60 -18.71
C SER A 75 -13.37 3.70 -19.55
N PRO A 76 -14.71 3.76 -19.33
CA PRO A 76 -15.67 3.05 -20.17
C PRO A 76 -15.62 3.39 -21.66
N ALA A 77 -15.05 4.56 -22.01
CA ALA A 77 -14.84 5.00 -23.39
C ALA A 77 -13.52 4.47 -24.00
N GLY A 78 -12.71 3.74 -23.23
CA GLY A 78 -11.44 3.16 -23.68
C GLY A 78 -10.21 4.06 -23.51
N HIS A 79 -10.35 5.25 -22.91
CA HIS A 79 -9.18 6.06 -22.55
C HIS A 79 -8.43 5.46 -21.37
N VAL A 80 -7.11 5.36 -21.50
CA VAL A 80 -6.20 4.86 -20.46
C VAL A 80 -5.48 6.03 -19.81
N TYR A 81 -5.47 6.03 -18.49
CA TYR A 81 -4.78 7.00 -17.65
C TYR A 81 -3.75 6.27 -16.81
N THR A 82 -2.49 6.69 -16.92
CA THR A 82 -1.41 6.17 -16.08
C THR A 82 -1.24 7.09 -14.88
N ILE A 83 -1.44 6.54 -13.69
CA ILE A 83 -1.25 7.20 -12.41
C ILE A 83 0.08 6.72 -11.83
N PRO A 84 1.14 7.54 -11.86
CA PRO A 84 2.41 7.18 -11.26
C PRO A 84 2.32 7.22 -9.72
N PRO A 85 3.24 6.56 -9.01
CA PRO A 85 3.39 6.75 -7.57
C PRO A 85 3.88 8.17 -7.29
N GLU A 86 2.98 9.05 -6.86
CA GLU A 86 3.30 10.45 -6.50
C GLU A 86 3.87 10.57 -5.09
N GLY A 87 3.59 9.55 -4.28
CA GLY A 87 4.16 9.29 -3.00
C GLY A 87 5.68 9.26 -3.03
N ARG A 88 6.34 10.32 -2.56
CA ARG A 88 7.79 10.33 -2.38
C ARG A 88 8.19 9.52 -1.16
N MET A 89 7.91 8.21 -1.11
CA MET A 89 8.65 7.34 -0.20
C MET A 89 10.04 7.16 -0.78
N ARG A 90 10.99 8.01 -0.38
CA ARG A 90 12.40 7.68 -0.58
C ARG A 90 12.66 6.42 0.24
N PRO A 91 13.29 5.37 -0.33
CA PRO A 91 13.68 4.21 0.46
C PRO A 91 14.48 4.69 1.67
N ALA A 92 14.21 4.12 2.83
CA ALA A 92 14.95 4.45 4.03
C ALA A 92 16.45 4.30 3.73
N PRO A 93 17.31 5.26 4.13
CA PRO A 93 18.73 5.15 3.86
C PRO A 93 19.24 3.84 4.46
N GLN A 94 19.99 3.06 3.67
CA GLN A 94 20.46 1.73 4.05
C GLN A 94 21.18 1.70 5.40
N ALA A 95 21.81 2.81 5.78
CA ALA A 95 22.42 2.98 7.10
C ALA A 95 21.43 2.80 8.27
N LEU A 96 20.20 3.31 8.17
CA LEU A 96 19.16 3.13 9.19
C LEU A 96 18.65 1.69 9.25
N ILE A 97 18.49 1.05 8.09
CA ILE A 97 18.11 -0.36 8.00
C ILE A 97 19.17 -1.23 8.69
N ASN A 98 20.44 -1.06 8.31
CA ASN A 98 21.55 -1.84 8.86
C ASN A 98 21.74 -1.61 10.36
N ALA A 99 21.56 -0.37 10.84
CA ALA A 99 21.66 -0.05 12.27
C ALA A 99 20.57 -0.76 13.09
N THR A 100 19.36 -0.87 12.54
CA THR A 100 18.22 -1.53 13.19
C THR A 100 18.42 -3.05 13.23
N THR A 101 18.86 -3.66 12.12
CA THR A 101 19.19 -5.10 12.07
C THR A 101 20.31 -5.46 13.06
N THR A 102 21.33 -4.61 13.16
CA THR A 102 22.44 -4.81 14.11
C THR A 102 22.00 -4.62 15.56
N ALA A 103 21.03 -3.74 15.84
CA ALA A 103 20.46 -3.58 17.17
C ALA A 103 19.60 -4.78 17.58
N THR A 104 18.74 -5.27 16.69
CA THR A 104 17.95 -6.50 16.92
C THR A 104 18.85 -7.72 17.14
N ALA A 105 19.92 -7.88 16.35
CA ALA A 105 20.87 -8.99 16.54
C ALA A 105 21.63 -8.92 17.88
N ARG A 106 21.95 -7.72 18.38
CA ARG A 106 22.61 -7.53 19.67
C ARG A 106 21.71 -7.83 20.87
N ASN A 107 20.40 -7.58 20.76
CA ASN A 107 19.45 -7.92 21.82
C ASN A 107 19.14 -9.42 21.88
N ALA A 108 19.20 -10.13 20.74
CA ALA A 108 18.95 -11.58 20.70
C ALA A 108 20.06 -12.41 21.39
N THR A 109 21.28 -11.88 21.50
CA THR A 109 22.39 -12.56 22.19
C THR A 109 22.35 -12.42 23.71
N THR A 110 21.51 -11.55 24.27
CA THR A 110 21.42 -11.30 25.71
C THR A 110 20.32 -12.08 26.43
N GLU A 111 19.40 -12.73 25.72
CA GLU A 111 18.26 -13.44 26.33
C GLU A 111 18.53 -14.91 26.69
N GLU A 112 19.60 -15.54 26.16
CA GLU A 112 19.98 -16.91 26.54
C GLU A 112 20.73 -16.99 27.89
N GLU A 113 21.38 -15.91 28.35
CA GLU A 113 22.13 -15.91 29.62
C GLU A 113 21.23 -15.61 30.84
N ASP A 114 20.07 -14.97 30.67
CA ASP A 114 19.18 -14.56 31.77
C ASP A 114 18.14 -15.65 32.15
N LEU A 115 18.00 -16.71 31.34
CA LEU A 115 17.13 -17.85 31.66
C LEU A 115 17.84 -18.93 32.51
N ALA A 116 19.16 -18.79 32.71
CA ALA A 116 19.98 -19.74 33.47
C ALA A 116 20.08 -19.43 34.98
N ASP A 117 19.59 -18.27 35.44
CA ASP A 117 19.60 -17.84 36.86
C ASP A 117 18.20 -17.56 37.40
N CYS A 118 17.23 -18.42 37.04
CA CYS A 118 15.91 -18.45 37.69
C CYS A 118 15.94 -19.41 38.90
N PRO A 119 15.86 -18.93 40.16
CA PRO A 119 15.70 -19.79 41.32
C PRO A 119 14.22 -20.09 41.55
N PHE A 120 13.57 -20.85 40.66
CA PHE A 120 12.37 -21.64 40.97
C PHE A 120 12.07 -22.70 39.91
#